data_AF-A0A962HTK0-F1
#
_entry.id   AF-A0A962HTK0-F1
#
_cell.length_a   1.000
_cell.length_b   1.000
_cell.length_c   1.000
_cell.angle_alpha   90.00
_cell.angle_beta   90.00
_cell.angle_gamma   90.00
#
_symmetry.space_group_name_H-M   'P 1'
#
loop_
_entity.id
_entity.type
_entity.pdbx_description
1 polymer ?
#
loop_
_entity_poly.entity_id
_entity_poly.type
_entity_poly.pdbx_seq_one_letter_code
_entity_poly.pdbx_strand_id
1 'polypeptide(L)'
;MKNLRTPYFALVLGLLVCAATNAAGVRATTVVDGVNMGWSFAFLPDGSLLVTERPGQLRHATLNGKLGAPLTGVPKVVYQGQGGLLDVLVDSNFARDRTIFFCYSE
;
A
#
# COMPACT_ATOMS: atom_id res chain seq x y z
N MET A 1 -9.94 73.58 -4.22
CA MET A 1 -9.21 72.41 -3.71
C MET A 1 -10.12 71.65 -2.74
N LYS A 2 -10.74 70.55 -3.19
CA LYS A 2 -11.27 69.43 -2.39
C LYS A 2 -12.04 68.47 -3.33
N ASN A 3 -11.35 67.37 -3.64
CA ASN A 3 -11.88 66.00 -3.71
C ASN A 3 -12.59 65.57 -5.00
N LEU A 4 -11.77 65.31 -6.02
CA LEU A 4 -12.04 64.36 -7.09
C LEU A 4 -11.98 62.92 -6.50
N ARG A 5 -13.08 62.18 -6.53
CA ARG A 5 -13.07 60.72 -6.32
C ARG A 5 -13.89 60.05 -7.41
N THR A 6 -13.18 59.69 -8.47
CA THR A 6 -13.60 58.81 -9.55
C THR A 6 -14.00 57.43 -8.98
N PRO A 7 -15.12 56.81 -9.41
CA PRO A 7 -15.49 55.48 -8.94
C PRO A 7 -14.71 54.40 -9.71
N TYR A 8 -13.95 53.58 -8.98
CA TYR A 8 -13.41 52.31 -9.46
C TYR A 8 -14.55 51.29 -9.55
N PHE A 9 -15.37 51.42 -10.60
CA PHE A 9 -16.51 50.52 -10.87
C PHE A 9 -16.25 49.72 -12.14
N ALA A 10 -15.16 48.92 -12.16
CA ALA A 10 -14.95 47.84 -13.13
C ALA A 10 -13.64 47.11 -12.80
N LEU A 11 -13.65 46.22 -11.82
CA LEU A 11 -12.66 45.15 -11.78
C LEU A 11 -13.38 43.81 -11.73
N VAL A 12 -13.63 43.31 -12.93
CA VAL A 12 -13.54 41.91 -13.32
C VAL A 12 -14.26 40.92 -12.41
N LEU A 13 -15.55 40.77 -12.73
CA LEU A 13 -16.34 39.56 -12.61
C LEU A 13 -15.66 38.42 -13.40
N GLY A 14 -14.58 37.85 -12.86
CA GLY A 14 -13.80 36.79 -13.49
C GLY A 14 -13.99 35.44 -12.81
N LEU A 15 -14.99 34.70 -13.30
CA LEU A 15 -15.23 33.25 -13.12
C LEU A 15 -14.58 32.56 -11.90
N LEU A 16 -15.35 32.53 -10.81
CA LEU A 16 -15.39 31.41 -9.88
C LEU A 16 -15.95 30.17 -10.59
N VAL A 17 -15.12 29.47 -11.36
CA VAL A 17 -15.34 28.05 -11.66
C VAL A 17 -14.00 27.34 -11.53
N CYS A 18 -13.58 27.13 -10.28
CA CYS A 18 -12.76 25.97 -9.99
C CYS A 18 -13.71 24.77 -10.14
N ALA A 19 -13.71 24.13 -11.31
CA ALA A 19 -14.40 22.87 -11.47
C ALA A 19 -13.71 21.88 -10.52
N ALA A 20 -14.33 21.63 -9.37
CA ALA A 20 -13.95 20.53 -8.51
C ALA A 20 -14.14 19.26 -9.35
N THR A 21 -13.03 18.71 -9.83
CA THR A 21 -13.04 17.36 -10.41
C THR A 21 -13.53 16.45 -9.29
N ASN A 22 -14.72 15.88 -9.44
CA ASN A 22 -15.17 14.80 -8.58
C ASN A 22 -14.23 13.62 -8.85
N ALA A 23 -13.20 13.47 -8.03
CA ALA A 23 -12.44 12.24 -7.98
C ALA A 23 -13.44 11.12 -7.69
N ALA A 24 -13.52 10.10 -8.56
CA ALA A 24 -14.31 8.92 -8.28
C ALA A 24 -13.94 8.42 -6.87
N GLY A 25 -14.95 8.22 -6.02
CA GLY A 25 -14.72 7.86 -4.62
C GLY A 25 -13.91 6.56 -4.52
N VAL A 26 -12.79 6.61 -3.80
CA VAL A 26 -11.98 5.40 -3.52
C VAL A 26 -12.73 4.56 -2.49
N ARG A 27 -13.03 3.31 -2.83
CA ARG A 27 -13.62 2.34 -1.89
C ARG A 27 -12.56 1.37 -1.39
N ALA A 28 -12.23 1.48 -0.11
CA ALA A 28 -11.44 0.44 0.56
C ALA A 28 -12.29 -0.82 0.73
N THR A 29 -11.72 -1.98 0.43
CA THR A 29 -12.31 -3.29 0.71
C THR A 29 -11.26 -4.14 1.38
N THR A 30 -11.56 -4.68 2.56
CA THR A 30 -10.67 -5.60 3.26
C THR A 30 -10.58 -6.91 2.46
N VAL A 31 -9.37 -7.25 2.00
CA VAL A 31 -9.10 -8.50 1.27
C VAL A 31 -8.78 -9.62 2.24
N VAL A 32 -7.98 -9.32 3.28
CA VAL A 32 -7.57 -10.25 4.35
C VAL A 32 -7.42 -9.45 5.63
N ASP A 33 -7.76 -10.05 6.77
CA ASP A 33 -7.61 -9.49 8.12
C ASP A 33 -6.70 -10.38 8.97
N GLY A 34 -6.30 -9.91 10.16
CA GLY A 34 -5.47 -10.66 11.11
C GLY A 34 -3.98 -10.69 10.77
N VAL A 35 -3.52 -9.89 9.81
CA VAL A 35 -2.10 -9.73 9.49
C VAL A 35 -1.43 -8.92 10.59
N ASN A 36 -0.44 -9.51 11.26
CA ASN A 36 0.27 -8.86 12.35
C ASN A 36 1.42 -8.01 11.81
N MET A 37 1.27 -6.67 11.85
CA MET A 37 2.32 -5.73 11.43
C MET A 37 2.84 -6.03 10.02
N GLY A 38 1.92 -6.14 9.06
CA GLY A 38 2.24 -6.44 7.66
C GLY A 38 3.22 -5.41 7.06
N TRP A 39 4.16 -5.89 6.23
CA TRP A 39 5.15 -5.04 5.56
C TRP A 39 4.97 -5.03 4.03
N SER A 40 5.00 -6.20 3.40
CA SER A 40 4.85 -6.36 1.95
C SER A 40 3.96 -7.56 1.62
N PHE A 41 3.52 -7.62 0.37
CA PHE A 41 2.84 -8.77 -0.20
C PHE A 41 3.21 -8.96 -1.67
N ALA A 42 3.12 -10.20 -2.13
CA ALA A 42 3.34 -10.56 -3.53
C ALA A 42 2.29 -11.56 -4.01
N PHE A 43 1.80 -11.39 -5.24
CA PHE A 43 0.89 -12.34 -5.85
C PHE A 43 1.62 -13.61 -6.30
N LEU A 44 0.97 -14.74 -6.08
CA LEU A 44 1.36 -16.03 -6.66
C LEU A 44 0.61 -16.25 -7.99
N PRO A 45 1.11 -17.14 -8.87
CA PRO A 45 0.47 -17.42 -10.17
C PRO A 45 -0.98 -17.95 -10.07
N ASP A 46 -1.36 -18.53 -8.93
CA ASP A 46 -2.72 -19.01 -8.67
C ASP A 46 -3.68 -17.91 -8.17
N GLY A 47 -3.20 -16.66 -8.10
CA GLY A 47 -3.96 -15.49 -7.63
C GLY A 47 -3.99 -15.33 -6.12
N SER A 48 -3.35 -16.22 -5.37
CA SER A 48 -3.15 -16.07 -3.93
C SER A 48 -1.99 -15.10 -3.61
N LEU A 49 -1.74 -14.87 -2.33
CA LEU A 49 -0.79 -13.90 -1.83
C LEU A 49 0.23 -14.55 -0.89
N LEU A 50 1.47 -14.10 -0.96
CA LEU A 50 2.42 -14.14 0.15
C LEU A 50 2.39 -12.78 0.86
N VAL A 51 2.42 -12.79 2.19
CA VAL A 51 2.41 -11.58 3.03
C VAL A 51 3.52 -11.69 4.06
N THR A 52 4.38 -10.67 4.16
CA THR A 52 5.39 -10.57 5.22
C THR A 52 4.82 -9.84 6.42
N GLU A 53 5.02 -10.41 7.61
CA GLU A 53 4.74 -9.81 8.91
C GLU A 53 6.08 -9.42 9.52
N ARG A 54 6.24 -8.13 9.83
CA ARG A 54 7.52 -7.55 10.28
C ARG A 54 8.19 -8.30 11.45
N PRO A 55 7.44 -8.90 12.41
CA PRO A 55 8.03 -9.73 13.47
C PRO A 55 8.76 -11.00 13.02
N GLY A 56 8.76 -11.34 11.72
CA GLY A 56 9.53 -12.45 11.17
C GLY A 56 8.71 -13.58 10.57
N GLN A 57 7.44 -13.36 10.23
CA GLN A 57 6.58 -14.42 9.69
C GLN A 57 6.25 -14.15 8.23
N LEU A 58 6.30 -15.20 7.41
CA LEU A 58 5.73 -15.19 6.06
C LEU A 58 4.41 -15.96 6.08
N ARG A 59 3.35 -15.38 5.54
CA ARG A 59 1.99 -15.95 5.54
C ARG A 59 1.53 -16.18 4.11
N HIS A 60 0.85 -17.29 3.86
CA HIS A 60 0.03 -17.46 2.66
C HIS A 60 -1.36 -16.90 2.91
N ALA A 61 -1.94 -16.23 1.93
CA ALA A 61 -3.24 -15.60 2.02
C ALA A 61 -4.02 -15.77 0.72
N THR A 62 -5.34 -15.78 0.80
CA THR A 62 -6.22 -15.86 -0.38
C THR A 62 -7.10 -14.62 -0.49
N LEU A 63 -7.55 -14.30 -1.71
CA LEU A 63 -8.39 -13.12 -1.96
C LEU A 63 -9.82 -13.23 -1.40
N ASN A 64 -10.21 -14.38 -0.84
CA ASN A 64 -11.47 -14.57 -0.13
C ASN A 64 -11.35 -14.40 1.40
N GLY A 65 -10.24 -13.83 1.89
CA GLY A 65 -10.09 -13.48 3.31
C GLY A 65 -9.41 -14.52 4.19
N LYS A 66 -8.94 -15.65 3.64
CA LYS A 66 -8.24 -16.65 4.45
C LYS A 66 -6.77 -16.27 4.62
N LEU A 67 -6.33 -16.13 5.87
CA LEU A 67 -4.93 -16.03 6.25
C LEU A 67 -4.43 -17.38 6.79
N GLY A 68 -3.45 -17.97 6.13
CA GLY A 68 -2.83 -19.24 6.53
C GLY A 68 -1.94 -19.11 7.77
N ALA A 69 -1.45 -20.23 8.29
CA ALA A 69 -0.44 -20.23 9.37
C ALA A 69 0.92 -19.69 8.88
N PRO A 70 1.83 -19.28 9.78
CA PRO A 70 3.20 -18.95 9.41
C PRO A 70 3.89 -20.07 8.65
N LEU A 71 4.51 -19.72 7.53
CA LEU A 71 5.34 -20.62 6.74
C LEU A 71 6.67 -20.87 7.47
N THR A 72 7.14 -22.12 7.41
CA THR A 72 8.43 -22.52 7.98
C THR A 72 9.59 -22.18 7.04
N GLY A 73 10.81 -22.09 7.59
CA GLY A 73 12.03 -21.87 6.79
C GLY A 73 12.38 -20.40 6.56
N VAL A 74 11.60 -19.47 7.11
CA VAL A 74 11.93 -18.04 7.18
C VAL A 74 13.07 -17.84 8.20
N PRO A 75 14.10 -17.03 7.91
CA PRO A 75 15.18 -16.79 8.85
C PRO A 75 14.69 -16.04 10.09
N LYS A 76 15.44 -16.14 11.19
CA LYS A 76 15.26 -15.25 12.34
C LYS A 76 15.63 -13.83 11.91
N VAL A 77 14.87 -12.85 12.40
CA VAL A 77 15.07 -11.44 12.08
C VAL A 77 15.27 -10.62 13.35
N VAL A 78 15.97 -9.49 13.23
CA VAL A 78 16.02 -8.45 14.26
C VAL A 78 14.79 -7.55 14.10
N TYR A 79 13.76 -7.84 14.90
CA TYR A 79 12.56 -7.00 14.99
C TYR A 79 12.79 -5.82 15.95
N GLN A 80 13.47 -4.77 15.49
CA GLN A 80 13.77 -3.56 16.26
C GLN A 80 13.72 -2.32 15.37
N GLY A 81 13.11 -1.23 15.83
CA GLY A 81 12.98 0.01 15.07
C GLY A 81 12.26 -0.21 13.73
N GLN A 82 13.01 -0.09 12.62
CA GLN A 82 12.52 -0.35 11.25
C GLN A 82 12.89 -1.74 10.74
N GLY A 83 13.65 -2.53 11.51
CA GLY A 83 14.08 -3.87 11.15
C GLY A 83 12.98 -4.93 11.34
N GLY A 84 13.16 -6.05 10.64
CA GLY A 84 12.25 -7.19 10.66
C GLY A 84 12.35 -8.02 9.38
N LEU A 85 11.30 -8.78 9.08
CA LEU A 85 11.08 -9.35 7.75
C LEU A 85 10.38 -8.30 6.88
N LEU A 86 11.01 -7.94 5.76
CA LEU A 86 10.63 -6.78 4.97
C LEU A 86 9.97 -7.20 3.66
N ASP A 87 10.56 -6.86 2.51
CA ASP A 87 9.94 -7.08 1.21
C ASP A 87 9.94 -8.55 0.81
N VAL A 88 9.00 -8.94 -0.06
CA VAL A 88 8.95 -10.26 -0.69
C VAL A 88 8.68 -10.12 -2.18
N LEU A 89 9.45 -10.84 -3.00
CA LEU A 89 9.28 -10.94 -4.44
C LEU A 89 9.12 -12.41 -4.83
N VAL A 90 8.26 -12.65 -5.80
CA VAL A 90 8.01 -13.98 -6.37
C VAL A 90 8.71 -14.03 -7.73
N ASP A 91 9.50 -15.08 -7.97
CA ASP A 91 10.18 -15.23 -9.26
C ASP A 91 9.15 -15.32 -10.41
N SER A 92 9.48 -14.73 -11.55
CA SER A 92 8.73 -14.89 -12.79
C SER A 92 8.49 -16.36 -13.19
N ASN A 93 9.39 -17.27 -12.79
CA ASN A 93 9.36 -18.70 -13.04
C ASN A 93 8.90 -19.52 -11.81
N PHE A 94 8.28 -18.88 -10.81
CA PHE A 94 7.81 -19.53 -9.58
C PHE A 94 6.96 -20.78 -9.82
N ALA A 95 6.18 -20.81 -10.91
CA ALA A 95 5.38 -21.99 -11.28
C ALA A 95 6.23 -23.25 -11.52
N ARG A 96 7.51 -23.11 -11.84
CA ARG A 96 8.45 -24.23 -12.06
C ARG A 96 9.39 -24.45 -10.88
N ASP A 97 9.98 -23.40 -10.33
CA ASP A 97 11.06 -23.51 -9.33
C ASP A 97 10.65 -23.17 -7.89
N ARG A 98 9.48 -22.52 -7.73
CA ARG A 98 8.95 -22.04 -6.45
C ARG A 98 9.90 -21.08 -5.72
N THR A 99 10.69 -20.31 -6.47
CA THR A 99 11.67 -19.37 -5.92
C THR A 99 11.00 -18.07 -5.46
N ILE A 100 11.32 -17.66 -4.24
CA ILE A 100 10.97 -16.33 -3.70
C ILE A 100 12.22 -15.65 -3.18
N PHE A 101 12.19 -14.33 -3.17
CA PHE A 101 13.22 -13.49 -2.59
C PHE A 101 12.58 -12.65 -1.48
N PHE A 102 13.32 -12.37 -0.42
CA PHE A 102 12.91 -11.43 0.59
C PHE A 102 14.12 -10.73 1.19
N CYS A 103 13.91 -9.55 1.76
CA CYS A 103 14.93 -8.85 2.53
C CYS A 103 14.55 -8.80 4.00
N TYR A 104 15.55 -8.81 4.87
CA TYR A 104 15.37 -8.82 6.32
C TYR A 104 16.54 -8.14 7.03
N SER A 105 16.36 -7.85 8.31
CA SER A 105 17.43 -7.36 9.19
C SER A 105 17.90 -8.48 10.11
N GLU A 106 19.22 -8.57 10.34
CA GLU A 106 19.87 -9.58 11.20
C GLU A 106 20.88 -8.97 12.17
#